data_AF-A0A7V2Z372-F1
#
_entry.id   AF-A0A7V2Z372-F1
#
_cell.length_a   1.000
_cell.length_b   1.000
_cell.length_c   1.000
_cell.angle_alpha   90.00
_cell.angle_beta   90.00
_cell.angle_gamma   90.00
#
_symmetry.space_group_name_H-M   'P 1'
#
loop_
_entity.id
_entity.type
_entity.pdbx_description
1 polymer ?
#
loop_
_entity_poly.entity_id
_entity_poly.type
_entity_poly.pdbx_seq_one_letter_code
_entity_poly.pdbx_strand_id
1 'polypeptide(L)'
;MARARQRHSARRTALMATLTPQSPWNPRLGRSAMLATMIPFSMALAPLAGFLAGRWVGRWVGFEKAGSVIGLLVGLVAGAREAILIIRRLQQEQKSEQDKSGPGVDPD
;
A
#
# COMPACT_ATOMS: atom_id res chain seq x y z
N MET A 1 27.41 44.71 -39.57
CA MET A 1 27.86 43.33 -39.30
C MET A 1 27.95 43.10 -37.80
N ALA A 2 27.01 42.43 -37.12
CA ALA A 2 27.19 41.87 -35.76
C ALA A 2 25.92 41.20 -35.16
N ARG A 3 25.19 40.32 -35.87
CA ARG A 3 24.06 39.58 -35.27
C ARG A 3 23.90 38.15 -35.81
N ALA A 4 24.96 37.35 -35.80
CA ALA A 4 24.89 35.98 -36.33
C ALA A 4 25.61 34.89 -35.51
N ARG A 5 26.03 35.17 -34.26
CA ARG A 5 26.80 34.18 -33.45
C ARG A 5 26.20 33.77 -32.11
N GLN A 6 24.95 34.14 -31.80
CA GLN A 6 24.32 33.83 -30.50
C GLN A 6 23.32 32.67 -30.50
N ARG A 7 23.19 31.91 -31.60
CA ARG A 7 22.18 30.84 -31.71
C ARG A 7 22.66 29.44 -31.30
N HIS A 8 23.94 29.26 -31.00
CA HIS A 8 24.52 27.94 -30.74
C HIS A 8 24.65 27.55 -29.25
N SER A 9 24.52 28.49 -28.31
CA SER A 9 24.62 28.18 -26.88
C SER A 9 23.32 27.63 -26.28
N ALA A 10 22.16 28.06 -26.77
CA ALA A 10 20.86 27.67 -26.21
C ALA A 10 20.43 26.22 -26.55
N ARG A 11 20.96 25.63 -27.62
CA ARG A 11 20.59 24.28 -28.06
C ARG A 11 21.30 23.16 -27.29
N ARG A 12 22.45 23.45 -26.69
CA ARG A 12 23.22 22.44 -25.94
C ARG A 12 22.65 22.19 -24.54
N THR A 13 22.04 23.21 -23.93
CA THR A 13 21.38 23.09 -22.62
C THR A 13 20.10 22.26 -22.69
N ALA A 14 19.35 22.32 -23.80
CA ALA A 14 18.15 21.53 -23.99
C ALA A 14 18.42 20.02 -24.08
N LEU A 15 19.56 19.61 -24.64
CA LEU A 15 19.95 18.19 -24.75
C LEU A 15 20.48 17.59 -23.44
N MET A 16 20.93 18.42 -22.49
CA MET A 16 21.35 17.93 -21.17
C MET A 16 20.18 17.77 -20.20
N ALA A 17 19.06 18.44 -20.41
CA ALA A 17 17.86 18.30 -19.58
C ALA A 17 17.14 16.96 -19.78
N THR A 18 17.37 16.27 -20.90
CA THR A 18 16.75 14.97 -21.21
C THR A 18 17.57 13.76 -20.73
N LEU A 19 18.73 14.00 -20.10
CA LEU A 19 19.63 12.95 -19.61
C LEU A 19 19.73 12.91 -18.09
N THR A 20 18.81 13.53 -17.35
CA THR A 20 18.68 13.21 -15.93
C THR A 20 18.21 11.76 -15.83
N PRO A 21 19.04 10.83 -15.32
CA PRO A 21 18.58 9.47 -15.08
C PRO A 21 17.43 9.57 -14.09
N GLN A 22 16.23 9.23 -14.57
CA GLN A 22 15.04 9.05 -13.74
C GLN A 22 15.40 7.91 -12.77
N SER A 23 15.89 8.24 -11.57
CA SER A 23 16.32 7.22 -10.61
C SER A 23 15.09 6.34 -10.29
N PRO A 24 15.10 5.03 -10.62
CA PRO A 24 13.93 4.17 -10.47
C PRO A 24 13.57 3.90 -9.00
N TRP A 25 14.40 4.40 -8.08
CA TRP A 25 14.22 4.28 -6.64
C TRP A 25 13.30 5.38 -6.14
N ASN A 26 12.01 5.26 -6.43
CA ASN A 26 10.99 6.03 -5.73
C ASN A 26 10.77 5.39 -4.34
N PRO A 27 11.31 5.94 -3.23
CA PRO A 27 11.17 5.35 -1.89
C PRO A 27 9.70 5.29 -1.42
N ARG A 28 8.78 5.96 -2.14
CA ARG A 28 7.34 5.87 -1.94
C ARG A 28 6.77 4.54 -2.45
N LEU A 29 7.24 4.02 -3.59
CA LEU A 29 6.83 2.70 -4.12
C LEU A 29 7.30 1.56 -3.22
N GLY A 30 8.52 1.67 -2.68
CA GLY A 30 9.03 0.70 -1.71
C GLY A 30 8.22 0.67 -0.41
N ARG A 31 7.79 1.85 0.07
CA ARG A 31 6.93 1.97 1.25
C ARG A 31 5.52 1.43 1.03
N SER A 32 4.88 1.73 -0.10
CA SER A 32 3.53 1.22 -0.40
C SER A 32 3.52 -0.29 -0.62
N ALA A 33 4.54 -0.84 -1.28
CA ALA A 33 4.69 -2.29 -1.44
C ALA A 33 4.91 -3.00 -0.08
N MET A 34 5.70 -2.41 0.81
CA MET A 34 5.94 -2.95 2.16
C MET A 34 4.69 -2.87 3.05
N LEU A 35 3.88 -1.82 2.91
CA LEU A 35 2.58 -1.73 3.62
C LEU A 35 1.59 -2.77 3.09
N ALA A 36 1.55 -3.00 1.78
CA ALA A 36 0.65 -3.99 1.16
C ALA A 36 0.94 -5.43 1.62
N THR A 37 2.21 -5.78 1.84
CA THR A 37 2.61 -7.12 2.31
C THR A 37 2.33 -7.37 3.79
N MET A 38 2.16 -6.31 4.61
CA MET A 38 1.81 -6.47 6.03
C MET A 38 0.32 -6.75 6.28
N ILE A 39 -0.56 -6.38 5.34
CA ILE A 39 -2.00 -6.60 5.43
C ILE A 39 -2.37 -8.09 5.62
N PRO A 40 -1.88 -9.03 4.77
CA PRO A 40 -2.19 -10.44 4.96
C PRO A 40 -1.62 -11.00 6.26
N PHE A 41 -0.48 -10.49 6.72
CA PHE A 41 0.13 -10.90 7.99
C PHE A 41 -0.73 -10.52 9.19
N SER A 42 -1.22 -9.28 9.22
CA SER A 42 -2.14 -8.81 10.26
C SER A 42 -3.43 -9.63 10.28
N MET A 43 -3.95 -10.00 9.11
CA MET A 43 -5.15 -10.82 9.00
C MET A 43 -4.94 -12.26 9.50
N ALA A 44 -3.75 -12.84 9.32
CA ALA A 44 -3.42 -14.18 9.82
C ALA A 44 -3.12 -14.19 11.34
N LEU A 45 -2.57 -13.11 11.88
CA LEU A 45 -2.28 -12.97 13.31
C LEU A 45 -3.53 -12.92 14.18
N ALA A 46 -4.62 -12.31 13.70
CA ALA A 46 -5.84 -12.13 14.48
C ALA A 46 -6.54 -13.47 14.87
N PRO A 47 -6.77 -14.44 13.96
CA PRO A 47 -7.28 -15.77 14.33
C PRO A 47 -6.37 -16.54 15.28
N LEU A 48 -5.05 -16.47 15.06
CA LEU A 48 -4.07 -17.14 15.94
C LEU A 48 -4.12 -16.56 17.36
N ALA A 49 -4.10 -15.23 17.48
CA ALA A 49 -4.20 -14.54 18.76
C ALA A 49 -5.54 -14.84 19.45
N GLY A 50 -6.64 -14.82 18.69
CA GLY A 50 -7.98 -15.15 19.19
C GLY A 50 -8.08 -16.59 19.70
N PHE A 51 -7.55 -17.57 18.97
CA PHE A 51 -7.51 -18.97 19.40
C PHE A 51 -6.71 -19.13 20.70
N LEU A 52 -5.52 -18.52 20.78
CA LEU A 52 -4.66 -18.63 21.96
C LEU A 52 -5.30 -17.98 23.19
N ALA A 53 -5.88 -16.78 23.02
CA ALA A 53 -6.63 -16.09 24.06
C ALA A 53 -7.86 -16.88 24.49
N GLY A 54 -8.63 -17.41 23.54
CA GLY A 54 -9.81 -18.23 23.79
C GLY A 54 -9.48 -19.53 24.51
N ARG A 55 -8.36 -20.18 24.16
CA ARG A 55 -7.84 -21.35 24.88
C ARG A 55 -7.45 -21.00 26.31
N TRP A 56 -6.77 -19.87 26.50
CA TRP A 56 -6.34 -19.42 27.81
C TRP A 56 -7.54 -19.14 28.71
N VAL A 57 -8.54 -18.40 28.22
CA VAL A 57 -9.81 -18.14 28.92
C VAL A 57 -10.60 -19.44 29.16
N GLY A 58 -10.70 -20.29 28.15
CA GLY A 58 -11.37 -21.60 28.26
C GLY A 58 -10.74 -22.50 29.33
N ARG A 59 -9.43 -22.41 29.54
CA ARG A 59 -8.71 -23.15 30.60
C ARG A 59 -9.09 -22.67 32.00
N TRP A 60 -9.35 -21.38 32.19
CA TRP A 60 -9.81 -20.84 33.47
C TRP A 60 -11.25 -21.23 33.80
N VAL A 61 -12.11 -21.35 32.78
CA VAL A 61 -13.55 -21.63 32.95
C VAL A 61 -13.86 -23.13 32.86
N GLY A 62 -12.85 -23.99 32.66
CA GLY A 62 -13.01 -25.45 32.55
C GLY A 62 -13.54 -25.94 31.20
N PHE A 63 -13.74 -25.04 30.23
CA PHE A 63 -14.23 -25.33 28.88
C PHE A 63 -13.19 -24.97 27.81
N GLU A 64 -12.00 -25.58 27.86
CA GLU A 64 -10.88 -25.28 26.94
C GLU A 64 -11.27 -25.37 25.46
N LYS A 65 -11.98 -26.43 25.06
CA LYS A 65 -12.38 -26.64 23.65
C LYS A 65 -13.35 -25.55 23.17
N ALA A 66 -14.38 -25.24 23.96
CA ALA A 66 -15.37 -24.23 23.60
C ALA A 66 -14.75 -22.83 23.57
N GLY A 67 -13.94 -22.48 24.58
CA GLY A 67 -13.23 -21.19 24.62
C GLY A 67 -12.29 -21.00 23.43
N SER A 68 -11.57 -22.06 23.03
CA SER A 68 -10.67 -22.00 21.86
C SER A 68 -11.43 -21.76 20.54
N VAL A 69 -12.57 -22.44 20.35
CA VAL A 69 -13.41 -22.27 19.15
C VAL A 69 -14.02 -20.87 19.11
N ILE A 70 -14.56 -20.39 20.23
CA ILE A 70 -15.13 -19.04 20.33
C ILE A 70 -14.04 -18.00 20.07
N GLY A 71 -12.88 -18.14 20.71
CA GLY A 71 -11.76 -17.23 20.50
C GLY A 71 -11.26 -17.20 19.06
N LEU A 72 -11.18 -18.37 18.40
CA LEU A 72 -10.84 -18.47 16.98
C LEU A 72 -11.85 -17.73 16.11
N LEU A 73 -13.16 -17.94 16.34
CA LEU A 73 -14.22 -17.27 15.59
C LEU A 73 -14.17 -15.75 15.79
N VAL A 74 -13.98 -15.29 17.02
CA VAL A 74 -13.82 -13.86 17.32
C VAL A 74 -12.58 -13.29 16.63
N GLY A 75 -11.44 -13.98 16.71
CA GLY A 75 -10.20 -13.56 16.04
C GLY A 75 -10.35 -13.51 14.51
N LEU A 76 -11.07 -14.46 13.92
CA LEU A 76 -11.36 -14.49 12.49
C LEU A 76 -12.25 -13.30 12.07
N VAL A 77 -13.33 -13.05 12.81
CA VAL A 77 -14.25 -11.93 12.53
C VAL A 77 -13.53 -10.59 12.70
N ALA A 78 -12.69 -10.45 13.73
CA ALA A 78 -11.88 -9.26 13.95
C ALA A 78 -10.89 -9.03 12.77
N GLY A 79 -10.15 -10.06 12.37
CA GLY A 79 -9.23 -9.99 11.23
C GLY A 79 -9.93 -9.67 9.91
N ALA A 80 -11.09 -10.28 9.65
CA ALA A 80 -11.90 -9.98 8.47
C ALA A 80 -12.40 -8.52 8.46
N ARG A 81 -12.86 -8.01 9.60
CA ARG A 81 -13.29 -6.61 9.73
C ARG A 81 -12.14 -5.64 9.46
N GLU A 82 -10.96 -5.93 10.00
CA GLU A 82 -9.73 -5.15 9.76
C GLU A 82 -9.36 -5.13 8.27
N ALA A 83 -9.33 -6.29 7.63
CA ALA A 83 -8.99 -6.42 6.21
C ALA A 83 -9.95 -5.62 5.32
N ILE A 84 -11.26 -5.69 5.57
CA ILE A 84 -12.27 -4.93 4.82
C ILE A 84 -12.04 -3.42 4.98
N LEU A 85 -11.70 -2.94 6.18
CA LEU A 85 -11.41 -1.53 6.43
C LEU A 85 -10.17 -1.05 5.67
N ILE A 86 -9.12 -1.86 5.64
CA ILE A 86 -7.89 -1.54 4.93
C ILE A 86 -8.13 -1.51 3.42
N ILE A 87 -8.79 -2.53 2.86
CA ILE A 87 -9.11 -2.59 1.43
C ILE A 87 -9.92 -1.36 1.00
N ARG A 88 -10.92 -0.96 1.80
CA ARG A 88 -11.72 0.24 1.52
C ARG A 88 -10.89 1.52 1.52
N ARG A 89 -9.95 1.66 2.46
CA ARG A 89 -9.04 2.82 2.50
C ARG A 89 -8.12 2.86 1.28
N LEU A 90 -7.53 1.71 0.91
CA LEU A 90 -6.68 1.61 -0.27
C LEU A 90 -7.42 1.95 -1.57
N GLN A 91 -8.66 1.48 -1.73
CA GLN A 91 -9.49 1.80 -2.88
C GLN A 91 -9.82 3.31 -2.97
N GLN A 92 -10.01 3.98 -1.83
CA GLN A 92 -10.23 5.43 -1.79
C GLN A 92 -8.99 6.23 -2.17
N GLU A 93 -7.81 5.82 -1.71
CA GLU A 93 -6.53 6.44 -2.10
C GLU A 93 -6.26 6.28 -3.60
N GLN A 94 -6.43 5.07 -4.14
CA GLN A 94 -6.25 4.82 -5.58
C GLN A 94 -7.22 5.62 -6.45
N LYS A 95 -8.49 5.70 -6.07
CA LYS A 95 -9.49 6.48 -6.80
C LYS A 95 -9.15 7.98 -6.83
N SER A 96 -8.57 8.50 -5.75
CA SER A 96 -8.19 9.91 -5.62
C SER A 96 -6.92 10.26 -6.40
N GLU A 97 -6.02 9.30 -6.59
CA GLU A 97 -4.83 9.45 -7.43
C GLU A 97 -5.15 9.33 -8.93
N GLN A 98 -6.14 8.51 -9.29
CA GLN A 98 -6.59 8.34 -10.67
C GLN A 98 -7.37 9.56 -11.19
N ASP A 99 -8.18 10.20 -10.33
CA ASP A 99 -8.90 11.44 -10.63
C ASP A 99 -7.97 12.66 -10.77
N LYS A 100 -6.77 12.61 -10.18
CA LYS A 100 -5.72 13.62 -10.38
C LYS A 100 -4.79 13.32 -11.56
N SER A 101 -4.89 12.14 -12.18
CA SER A 101 -3.97 11.67 -13.23
C SER A 101 -4.63 11.44 -14.59
N GLY A 102 -5.87 11.87 -14.80
CA GLY A 102 -6.47 12.00 -16.15
C GLY A 102 -7.36 13.24 -16.20
N PRO A 103 -7.08 14.21 -17.10
CA PRO A 103 -7.33 13.99 -18.52
C PRO A 103 -6.17 14.45 -19.43
N GLY A 104 -5.94 13.75 -20.55
CA GLY A 104 -5.12 14.26 -21.64
C GLY A 104 -4.13 13.24 -22.22
N VAL A 105 -4.64 12.18 -22.84
CA VAL A 105 -3.94 11.58 -23.99
C VAL A 105 -4.96 11.54 -25.10
N ASP A 106 -5.00 12.61 -25.87
CA ASP A 106 -5.66 12.64 -27.18
C ASP A 106 -4.95 11.62 -28.08
N PRO A 107 -5.70 10.83 -28.87
CA PRO A 107 -5.12 9.97 -29.87
C PRO A 107 -4.75 10.81 -31.11
N ASP A 108 -3.45 10.99 -31.34
CA ASP A 108 -2.87 11.43 -32.61
C ASP A 108 -2.34 10.21 -33.39
#